data_AF-A0A734IK29-F1
#
_entry.id   AF-A0A734IK29-F1
#
_cell.length_a   1.000
_cell.length_b   1.000
_cell.length_c   1.000
_cell.angle_alpha   90.00
_cell.angle_beta   90.00
_cell.angle_gamma   90.00
#
_symmetry.space_group_name_H-M   'P 1'
#
loop_
_entity.id
_entity.type
_entity.pdbx_description
1 polymer ?
#
loop_
_entity_poly.entity_id
_entity_poly.type
_entity_poly.pdbx_seq_one_letter_code
_entity_poly.pdbx_strand_id
1 'polypeptide(L)'
;MSELVVFKANELAISRYDLTEHETKLILCCVALLNPTIENPTRKERTVSFTYNQYAQMMNISRENAYGVLAKATRELMTRTVEIRNPLVKGFEIFQWTNYAKFSSEKLELVFSE
;
A
#
# COMPACT_ATOMS: atom_id res chain seq x y z
N MET A 1 -21.44 -4.96 13.02
CA MET A 1 -20.17 -5.27 12.31
C MET A 1 -20.06 -4.49 11.00
N SER A 2 -21.14 -4.37 10.22
CA SER A 2 -21.16 -3.70 8.91
C SER A 2 -20.82 -2.20 8.95
N GLU A 3 -21.32 -1.45 9.93
CA GLU A 3 -21.05 -0.02 10.05
C GLU A 3 -19.56 0.27 10.25
N LEU A 4 -18.87 -0.48 11.12
CA LEU A 4 -17.43 -0.30 11.38
C LEU A 4 -16.57 -0.63 10.14
N VAL A 5 -16.98 -1.61 9.34
CA VAL A 5 -16.32 -1.94 8.05
C VAL A 5 -16.52 -0.80 7.05
N VAL A 6 -17.72 -0.22 6.97
CA VAL A 6 -18.01 0.93 6.09
C VAL A 6 -17.22 2.16 6.53
N PHE A 7 -17.12 2.43 7.84
CA PHE A 7 -16.28 3.51 8.37
C PHE A 7 -14.80 3.28 8.04
N LYS A 8 -14.28 2.08 8.26
CA LYS A 8 -12.89 1.73 7.92
C LYS A 8 -12.60 1.94 6.43
N ALA A 9 -13.51 1.50 5.55
CA ALA A 9 -13.39 1.66 4.11
C ALA A 9 -13.41 3.14 3.68
N ASN A 10 -14.23 3.97 4.31
CA ASN A 10 -14.31 5.39 4.02
C ASN A 10 -13.07 6.15 4.50
N GLU A 11 -12.56 5.88 5.70
CA GLU A 11 -11.33 6.50 6.21
C GLU A 11 -10.10 6.07 5.38
N LEU A 12 -10.08 4.83 4.88
CA LEU A 12 -9.07 4.38 3.91
C LEU A 12 -9.17 5.13 2.57
N ALA A 13 -10.38 5.39 2.09
CA ALA A 13 -10.59 6.20 0.89
C ALA A 13 -10.17 7.67 1.11
N ILE A 14 -10.34 8.20 2.32
CA ILE A 14 -9.95 9.58 2.68
C ILE A 14 -8.43 9.69 2.83
N SER A 15 -7.79 8.78 3.56
CA SER A 15 -6.32 8.77 3.73
C SER A 15 -5.56 8.61 2.42
N ARG A 16 -6.19 8.10 1.35
CA ARG A 16 -5.63 8.13 0.00
C ARG A 16 -5.36 9.56 -0.50
N TYR A 17 -6.14 10.56 -0.07
CA TYR A 17 -5.94 11.95 -0.52
C TYR A 17 -4.63 12.57 0.00
N ASP A 18 -4.02 12.01 1.04
CA ASP A 18 -2.74 12.46 1.59
C ASP A 18 -1.52 11.86 0.85
N LEU A 19 -1.77 10.96 -0.09
CA LEU A 19 -0.75 10.29 -0.88
C LEU A 19 -0.44 11.08 -2.14
N THR A 20 0.85 11.15 -2.49
CA THR A 20 1.30 11.61 -3.81
C THR A 20 0.77 10.69 -4.92
N GLU A 21 0.83 11.17 -6.16
CA GLU A 21 0.43 10.38 -7.33
C GLU A 21 1.25 9.08 -7.44
N HIS A 22 2.55 9.12 -7.12
CA HIS A 22 3.42 7.95 -7.14
C HIS A 22 3.09 6.95 -6.02
N GLU A 23 2.80 7.42 -4.80
CA GLU A 23 2.33 6.57 -3.69
C GLU A 23 0.98 5.93 -4.03
N THR A 24 0.04 6.71 -4.58
CA THR A 24 -1.28 6.21 -5.02
C THR A 24 -1.14 5.12 -6.07
N LYS A 25 -0.35 5.35 -7.11
CA LYS A 25 -0.12 4.36 -8.17
C LYS A 25 0.60 3.12 -7.64
N LEU A 26 1.56 3.29 -6.73
CA LEU A 26 2.23 2.16 -6.05
C LEU A 26 1.22 1.29 -5.29
N ILE A 27 0.34 1.89 -4.49
CA ILE A 27 -0.70 1.13 -3.77
C ILE A 27 -1.62 0.42 -4.76
N LEU A 28 -2.07 1.08 -5.84
CA LEU A 28 -2.93 0.47 -6.85
C LEU A 28 -2.26 -0.73 -7.54
N CYS A 29 -0.99 -0.61 -7.91
CA CYS A 29 -0.20 -1.72 -8.46
C CYS A 29 -0.14 -2.89 -7.46
N CYS A 30 0.06 -2.59 -6.18
CA CYS A 30 0.13 -3.62 -5.17
C CYS A 30 -1.22 -4.30 -4.92
N VAL A 31 -2.32 -3.53 -4.84
CA VAL A 31 -3.68 -4.06 -4.63
C VAL A 31 -4.12 -4.93 -5.81
N ALA A 32 -3.74 -4.58 -7.05
CA ALA A 32 -4.02 -5.40 -8.22
C ALA A 32 -3.39 -6.80 -8.18
N LEU A 33 -2.40 -7.02 -7.31
CA LEU A 33 -1.70 -8.30 -7.13
C LEU A 33 -2.24 -9.10 -5.93
N LEU A 34 -3.18 -8.55 -5.15
CA LEU A 34 -3.79 -9.23 -4.01
C LEU A 34 -5.04 -10.02 -4.44
N ASN A 35 -5.33 -11.12 -3.75
CA ASN A 35 -6.59 -11.83 -3.90
C ASN A 35 -7.64 -11.26 -2.93
N PRO A 36 -8.69 -10.57 -3.41
CA PRO A 36 -9.67 -9.92 -2.54
C PRO A 36 -10.64 -10.90 -1.86
N THR A 37 -10.64 -12.19 -2.22
CA THR A 37 -11.61 -13.17 -1.68
C THR A 37 -11.10 -13.87 -0.42
N ILE A 38 -9.89 -13.59 0.04
CA ILE A 38 -9.28 -14.24 1.20
C ILE A 38 -9.64 -13.44 2.45
N GLU A 39 -10.45 -14.05 3.32
CA GLU A 39 -10.72 -13.52 4.64
C GLU A 39 -9.54 -13.82 5.58
N ASN A 40 -9.03 -12.79 6.27
CA ASN A 40 -7.85 -12.85 7.15
C ASN A 40 -6.56 -13.37 6.47
N PRO A 41 -6.03 -12.63 5.48
CA PRO A 41 -4.89 -13.07 4.70
C PRO A 41 -3.63 -13.23 5.56
N THR A 42 -2.96 -14.37 5.40
CA THR A 42 -1.64 -14.63 5.97
C THR A 42 -0.62 -13.60 5.47
N ARG A 43 0.52 -13.50 6.15
CA ARG A 43 1.62 -12.62 5.71
C ARG A 43 1.99 -12.86 4.24
N LYS A 44 2.03 -14.12 3.80
CA LYS A 44 2.36 -14.49 2.42
C LYS A 44 1.34 -13.95 1.43
N GLU A 45 0.05 -13.97 1.77
CA GLU A 45 -1.04 -13.47 0.92
C GLU A 45 -1.10 -11.95 0.88
N ARG A 46 -0.54 -11.27 1.90
CA ARG A 46 -0.33 -9.81 1.91
C ARG A 46 0.99 -9.38 1.27
N THR A 47 1.87 -10.32 0.90
CA THR A 47 3.14 -10.03 0.26
C THR A 47 2.93 -9.86 -1.24
N VAL A 48 3.35 -8.71 -1.75
CA VAL A 48 3.38 -8.40 -3.17
C VAL A 48 4.82 -8.28 -3.64
N SER A 49 5.11 -8.75 -4.86
CA SER A 49 6.41 -8.53 -5.48
C SER A 49 6.29 -8.26 -6.97
N PHE A 50 7.12 -7.34 -7.46
CA PHE A 50 7.21 -7.01 -8.88
C PHE A 50 8.59 -6.45 -9.22
N THR A 51 9.00 -6.67 -10.46
CA THR A 51 10.28 -6.21 -11.01
C THR A 51 10.26 -4.72 -11.32
N TYR A 52 11.44 -4.11 -11.41
CA TYR A 52 11.56 -2.71 -11.86
C TYR A 52 11.03 -2.50 -13.28
N ASN A 53 11.10 -3.52 -14.13
CA ASN A 53 10.54 -3.49 -15.47
C ASN A 53 9.01 -3.46 -15.47
N GLN A 54 8.38 -4.29 -14.63
CA GLN A 54 6.93 -4.28 -14.45
C GLN A 54 6.48 -2.92 -13.90
N TYR A 55 7.20 -2.37 -12.92
CA TYR A 55 6.92 -1.04 -12.41
C TYR A 55 7.03 0.04 -13.49
N ALA A 56 8.10 0.01 -14.29
CA ALA A 56 8.30 0.94 -15.40
C ALA A 56 7.13 0.92 -16.39
N GLN A 57 6.67 -0.28 -16.76
CA GLN A 57 5.52 -0.48 -17.66
C GLN A 57 4.22 0.04 -17.06
N MET A 58 3.93 -0.29 -15.79
CA MET A 58 2.73 0.17 -15.09
C MET A 58 2.67 1.70 -14.97
N MET A 59 3.84 2.33 -14.82
CA MET A 59 3.97 3.77 -14.59
C MET A 59 4.25 4.57 -15.87
N ASN A 60 4.42 3.91 -17.01
CA ASN A 60 4.84 4.49 -18.28
C ASN A 60 6.11 5.37 -18.15
N ILE A 61 7.12 4.87 -17.44
CA ILE A 61 8.41 5.53 -17.23
C ILE A 61 9.56 4.68 -17.79
N SER A 62 10.74 5.27 -17.95
CA SER A 62 11.91 4.52 -18.40
C SER A 62 12.39 3.54 -17.33
N ARG A 63 12.98 2.42 -17.75
CA ARG A 63 13.47 1.37 -16.86
C ARG A 63 14.61 1.88 -15.96
N GLU A 64 15.44 2.77 -16.47
CA GLU A 64 16.58 3.37 -15.78
C GLU A 64 16.12 4.22 -14.59
N ASN A 65 14.98 4.90 -14.73
CA ASN A 65 14.40 5.73 -13.67
C ASN A 65 13.53 4.94 -12.69
N ALA A 66 13.08 3.73 -13.07
CA ALA A 66 12.12 2.95 -12.31
C ALA A 66 12.58 2.65 -10.88
N TYR A 67 13.85 2.27 -10.68
CA TYR A 67 14.39 2.01 -9.35
C TYR A 67 14.33 3.24 -8.44
N GLY A 68 14.82 4.39 -8.92
CA GLY A 68 14.88 5.61 -8.12
C GLY A 68 13.49 6.11 -7.71
N VAL A 69 12.56 6.13 -8.66
CA VAL A 69 11.16 6.53 -8.43
C VAL A 69 10.48 5.57 -7.46
N LEU A 70 10.64 4.25 -7.66
CA LEU A 70 10.04 3.24 -6.79
C LEU A 70 10.62 3.31 -5.37
N ALA A 71 11.94 3.39 -5.24
CA ALA A 71 12.60 3.46 -3.94
C ALA A 71 12.19 4.72 -3.15
N LYS A 72 12.01 5.85 -3.84
CA LYS A 72 11.47 7.06 -3.22
C LYS A 72 10.03 6.84 -2.76
N ALA A 73 9.14 6.42 -3.66
CA ALA A 73 7.73 6.23 -3.35
C ALA A 73 7.49 5.20 -2.24
N THR A 74 8.23 4.10 -2.22
CA THR A 74 8.14 3.08 -1.16
C THR A 74 8.59 3.64 0.20
N ARG A 75 9.68 4.42 0.25
CA ARG A 75 10.13 5.04 1.50
C ARG A 75 9.11 6.04 2.03
N GLU A 76 8.58 6.88 1.17
CA GLU A 76 7.53 7.84 1.53
C GLU A 76 6.29 7.10 2.05
N LEU A 77 5.81 6.08 1.33
CA LEU A 77 4.66 5.26 1.73
C LEU A 77 4.86 4.61 3.11
N MET A 78 6.05 4.10 3.41
CA MET A 78 6.34 3.47 4.72
C MET A 78 6.29 4.47 5.89
N THR A 79 6.44 5.78 5.63
CA THR A 79 6.27 6.81 6.66
C THR A 79 4.81 7.23 6.88
N ARG A 80 3.90 6.83 5.99
CA ARG A 80 2.48 7.18 6.06
C ARG A 80 1.74 6.29 7.04
N THR A 81 1.03 6.92 7.97
CA THR A 81 0.11 6.26 8.89
C THR A 81 -1.33 6.56 8.50
N VAL A 82 -2.18 5.55 8.54
CA VAL A 82 -3.63 5.68 8.50
C VAL A 82 -4.11 5.74 9.94
N GLU A 83 -4.92 6.76 10.24
CA GLU A 83 -5.60 6.89 11.52
C GLU A 83 -7.10 6.74 11.27
N ILE A 84 -7.74 5.81 11.99
CA ILE A 84 -9.17 5.55 11.88
C ILE A 84 -9.81 5.88 13.22
N ARG A 85 -10.68 6.89 13.20
CA ARG A 85 -11.42 7.32 14.39
C ARG A 85 -12.81 6.71 14.35
N ASN A 86 -13.21 6.07 15.45
CA ASN A 86 -14.58 5.62 15.61
C ASN A 86 -15.41 6.80 16.15
N PRO A 87 -16.41 7.32 15.41
CA PRO A 87 -17.21 8.45 15.90
C PRO A 87 -18.10 8.09 17.10
N LEU A 88 -18.36 6.80 17.33
CA LEU A 88 -19.25 6.29 18.37
C LEU A 88 -18.52 5.87 19.66
N VAL A 89 -17.19 5.75 19.61
CA VAL A 89 -16.37 5.28 20.75
C VAL A 89 -15.17 6.19 20.91
N LYS A 90 -14.84 6.58 22.14
CA LYS A 90 -13.66 7.40 22.42
C LYS A 90 -12.39 6.57 22.20
N GLY A 91 -11.78 6.67 21.02
CA GLY A 91 -10.55 5.96 20.65
C GLY A 91 -10.19 6.14 19.18
N PHE A 92 -8.98 5.73 18.81
CA PHE A 92 -8.50 5.69 17.43
C PHE A 92 -7.61 4.47 17.21
N GLU A 93 -7.62 3.94 15.99
CA GLU A 93 -6.66 2.95 15.51
C GLU A 93 -5.63 3.65 14.63
N ILE A 94 -4.35 3.34 14.79
CA ILE A 94 -3.27 3.87 13.96
C ILE A 94 -2.41 2.73 13.44
N PHE A 95 -2.17 2.71 12.12
CA PHE A 95 -1.35 1.71 11.47
C PHE A 95 -0.68 2.28 10.22
N GLN A 96 0.41 1.66 9.76
CA GLN A 96 1.05 2.03 8.50
C GLN A 96 0.37 1.32 7.32
N TRP A 97 0.50 1.84 6.10
CA TRP A 97 0.02 1.12 4.91
C TRP A 97 0.76 -0.21 4.69
N THR A 98 2.08 -0.20 4.91
CA THR A 98 2.96 -1.34 4.65
C THR A 98 3.95 -1.48 5.79
N ASN A 99 4.14 -2.69 6.30
CA ASN A 99 4.99 -2.96 7.46
C ASN A 99 6.41 -3.43 7.06
N TYR A 100 6.62 -3.78 5.78
CA TYR A 100 7.89 -4.31 5.30
C TYR A 100 8.08 -4.00 3.81
N ALA A 101 9.30 -3.63 3.45
CA ALA A 101 9.75 -3.53 2.07
C ALA A 101 11.20 -4.01 1.94
N LYS A 102 11.49 -4.77 0.88
CA LYS A 102 12.82 -5.26 0.53
C LYS A 102 13.10 -5.04 -0.95
N PHE A 103 14.19 -4.33 -1.23
CA PHE A 103 14.71 -4.16 -2.58
C PHE A 103 15.82 -5.19 -2.83
N SER A 104 15.79 -5.82 -4.00
CA SER A 104 16.90 -6.64 -4.52
C SER A 104 17.52 -5.97 -5.75
N SER A 105 18.40 -6.68 -6.47
CA SER A 105 18.94 -6.19 -7.75
C SER A 105 17.88 -6.02 -8.84
N GLU A 106 16.71 -6.67 -8.74
CA GLU A 106 15.75 -6.73 -9.84
C GLU A 106 14.30 -6.39 -9.46
N LYS A 107 13.95 -6.47 -8.17
CA LYS A 107 12.56 -6.37 -7.73
C LYS A 107 12.38 -5.74 -6.36
N LEU A 108 11.16 -5.28 -6.11
CA LEU A 108 10.62 -4.95 -4.81
C LEU A 108 9.79 -6.15 -4.29
N GLU A 109 9.92 -6.43 -3.00
CA GLU A 109 8.98 -7.22 -2.21
C GLU A 109 8.42 -6.35 -1.09
N LEU A 110 7.10 -6.31 -0.94
CA LEU A 110 6.40 -5.42 0.00
C LEU A 110 5.28 -6.18 0.70
N VAL A 111 5.06 -5.92 1.98
CA VAL A 111 4.00 -6.55 2.77
C VAL A 111 3.07 -5.48 3.32
N PHE A 112 1.77 -5.61 3.02
CA PHE A 112 0.75 -4.76 3.59
C PHE A 112 0.56 -5.03 5.08
N SER A 113 0.20 -4.00 5.84
CA SER A 113 -0.14 -4.15 7.26
C SER A 113 -1.38 -5.02 7.49
N GLU A 114 -1.59 -5.44 8.74
CA GLU A 114 -2.76 -6.20 9.18
C GLU A 114 -4.00 -5.32 9.34
#